data_AF-A0A6I5RJC4-F1
#
_entry.id   AF-A0A6I5RJC4-F1
#
_cell.length_a   1.000
_cell.length_b   1.000
_cell.length_c   1.000
_cell.angle_alpha   90.00
_cell.angle_beta   90.00
_cell.angle_gamma   90.00
#
_symmetry.space_group_name_H-M   'P 1'
#
loop_
_entity.id
_entity.type
_entity.pdbx_description
1 polymer ?
#
loop_
_entity_poly.entity_id
_entity_poly.type
_entity_poly.pdbx_seq_one_letter_code
_entity_poly.pdbx_strand_id
1 'polypeptide(L)'
;MAHPTSCRPAGNGLTQFRSVSRRWSRRGIGWVTRHVLGVAFGCLGVCLPVIAQDLPKAEKEFAPDELVRTVTRGDWAWVAMVTLLGVALVVHFLMRKVGRRLVMPILKRWLAPPPSATGETPTVFYRRTPDAVFQLVLAGARILLWLGTIFLITQFFPVARVWRNRIILAVIESFTAKVIPLGNTRYSLEDMIALVLVVLGMIIASKIIADLFKARILSLARINRGAREAIAVILRYVLLLIGLFVLLPVWGVDLSSFAILASALGVGIGFGFQDIAKNFGSGIVLVFERPIQVGDFVEVGEFLGIIERIGARSTLIRT
;
A
#
# COMPACT_ATOMS: atom_id res chain seq x y z
N MET A 1 -54.07 9.18 -58.21
CA MET A 1 -52.89 8.54 -58.83
C MET A 1 -51.78 8.52 -57.81
N ALA A 2 -51.47 7.34 -57.29
CA ALA A 2 -50.34 7.09 -56.41
C ALA A 2 -49.08 6.84 -57.25
N HIS A 3 -47.91 7.32 -56.82
CA HIS A 3 -46.71 6.48 -56.65
C HIS A 3 -45.62 7.23 -55.84
N PRO A 4 -44.75 6.48 -55.11
CA PRO A 4 -43.98 6.94 -53.96
C PRO A 4 -42.51 7.23 -54.31
N THR A 5 -41.87 8.16 -53.60
CA THR A 5 -40.41 8.28 -53.59
C THR A 5 -39.82 7.37 -52.52
N SER A 6 -39.00 6.43 -52.98
CA SER A 6 -38.38 5.35 -52.23
C SER A 6 -37.36 5.83 -51.19
N CYS A 7 -37.48 5.33 -49.97
CA CYS A 7 -36.40 5.33 -48.98
C CYS A 7 -35.26 4.42 -49.47
N ARG A 8 -34.07 4.98 -49.71
CA ARG A 8 -32.83 4.19 -49.81
C ARG A 8 -32.44 3.70 -48.41
N PRO A 9 -31.99 2.44 -48.25
CA PRO A 9 -31.62 1.92 -46.94
C PRO A 9 -30.32 2.58 -46.45
N ALA A 10 -30.29 2.90 -45.16
CA ALA A 10 -29.10 3.35 -44.46
C ALA A 10 -27.95 2.35 -44.65
N GLY A 11 -26.88 2.80 -45.30
CA GLY A 11 -25.66 2.03 -45.47
C GLY A 11 -25.04 1.72 -44.11
N ASN A 12 -24.94 0.43 -43.79
CA ASN A 12 -24.37 -0.14 -42.57
C ASN A 12 -22.99 0.46 -42.20
N GLY A 13 -22.92 1.34 -41.20
CA GLY A 13 -21.64 1.82 -40.63
C GLY A 13 -20.74 0.69 -40.10
N LEU A 14 -21.32 -0.47 -39.80
CA LEU A 14 -20.62 -1.69 -39.38
C LEU A 14 -19.74 -2.31 -40.49
N THR A 15 -20.08 -2.15 -41.78
CA THR A 15 -19.26 -2.68 -42.89
C THR A 15 -18.04 -1.78 -43.15
N GLN A 16 -18.18 -0.48 -42.95
CA GLN A 16 -17.07 0.47 -43.03
C GLN A 16 -16.07 0.25 -41.89
N PHE A 17 -16.54 -0.02 -40.66
CA PHE A 17 -15.68 -0.34 -39.51
C PHE A 17 -14.91 -1.66 -39.68
N ARG A 18 -15.52 -2.69 -40.27
CA ARG A 18 -14.85 -3.97 -40.58
C ARG A 18 -13.75 -3.84 -41.64
N SER A 19 -13.90 -2.93 -42.61
CA SER A 19 -12.87 -2.73 -43.65
C SER A 19 -11.65 -1.96 -43.13
N VAL A 20 -11.87 -1.01 -42.22
CA VAL A 20 -10.81 -0.24 -41.55
C VAL A 20 -10.07 -1.12 -40.53
N SER A 21 -10.77 -1.91 -39.72
CA SER A 21 -10.14 -2.78 -38.71
C SER A 21 -9.22 -3.86 -39.32
N ARG A 22 -9.60 -4.43 -40.47
CA ARG A 22 -8.75 -5.37 -41.24
C ARG A 22 -7.49 -4.69 -41.78
N ARG A 23 -7.59 -3.44 -42.22
CA ARG A 23 -6.45 -2.64 -42.71
C ARG A 23 -5.46 -2.31 -41.59
N TRP A 24 -5.95 -2.14 -40.36
CA TRP A 24 -5.14 -1.85 -39.18
C TRP A 24 -4.46 -3.11 -38.60
N SER A 25 -5.11 -4.26 -38.73
CA SER A 25 -4.51 -5.57 -38.43
C SER A 25 -3.28 -5.85 -39.29
N ARG A 26 -3.31 -5.49 -40.59
CA ARG A 26 -2.17 -5.67 -41.51
C ARG A 26 -0.97 -4.75 -41.23
N ARG A 27 -1.15 -3.67 -40.45
CA ARG A 27 -0.10 -2.70 -40.07
C ARG A 27 0.48 -2.91 -38.67
N GLY A 28 0.13 -4.02 -37.99
CA GLY A 28 0.67 -4.35 -36.67
C GLY A 28 0.18 -3.44 -35.54
N ILE A 29 -0.96 -2.75 -35.71
CA ILE A 29 -1.52 -1.86 -34.69
C ILE A 29 -2.15 -2.70 -33.56
N GLY A 30 -1.66 -2.50 -32.34
CA GLY A 30 -2.10 -3.22 -31.14
C GLY A 30 -3.60 -3.10 -30.87
N TRP A 31 -4.17 -4.11 -30.21
CA TRP A 31 -5.60 -4.22 -29.93
C TRP A 31 -6.16 -3.03 -29.14
N VAL A 32 -5.37 -2.49 -28.19
CA VAL A 32 -5.70 -1.31 -27.38
C VAL A 32 -5.83 -0.05 -28.26
N THR A 33 -4.90 0.17 -29.18
CA THR A 33 -4.90 1.33 -30.08
C THR A 33 -6.10 1.31 -31.03
N ARG A 34 -6.54 0.11 -31.45
CA ARG A 34 -7.77 -0.07 -32.23
C ARG A 34 -9.04 0.26 -31.42
N HIS A 35 -9.09 -0.10 -30.14
CA HIS A 35 -10.23 0.21 -29.28
C HIS A 35 -10.32 1.72 -28.98
N VAL A 36 -9.20 2.36 -28.67
CA VAL A 36 -9.17 3.81 -28.36
C VAL A 36 -9.62 4.64 -29.57
N LEU A 37 -9.13 4.33 -30.77
CA LEU A 37 -9.54 5.02 -32.00
C LEU A 37 -10.98 4.67 -32.43
N GLY A 38 -11.44 3.45 -32.11
CA GLY A 38 -12.83 3.04 -32.31
C GLY A 38 -13.83 3.77 -31.42
N VAL A 39 -13.49 3.97 -30.13
CA VAL A 39 -14.29 4.77 -29.19
C VAL A 39 -14.32 6.24 -29.62
N ALA A 40 -13.19 6.80 -30.06
CA ALA A 40 -13.13 8.17 -30.58
C ALA A 40 -14.04 8.39 -31.81
N PHE A 41 -14.05 7.45 -32.77
CA PHE A 41 -14.95 7.51 -33.93
C PHE A 41 -16.42 7.22 -33.58
N GLY A 42 -16.68 6.33 -32.62
CA GLY A 42 -18.02 6.03 -32.13
C GLY A 42 -18.67 7.23 -31.44
N CYS A 43 -17.92 7.98 -30.63
CA CYS A 43 -18.40 9.23 -30.01
C CYS A 43 -18.71 10.32 -31.05
N LEU A 44 -17.93 10.41 -32.13
CA LEU A 44 -18.22 11.32 -33.26
C LEU A 44 -19.53 10.96 -33.98
N GLY A 45 -19.83 9.66 -34.13
CA GLY A 45 -21.04 9.19 -34.80
C GLY A 45 -22.33 9.34 -33.99
N VAL A 46 -22.25 9.30 -32.66
CA VAL A 46 -23.42 9.39 -31.76
C VAL A 46 -23.83 10.85 -31.48
N CYS A 47 -22.88 11.80 -31.45
CA CYS A 47 -23.17 13.20 -31.14
C CYS A 47 -23.58 14.07 -32.33
N LEU A 48 -23.13 13.76 -33.55
CA LEU A 48 -23.50 14.51 -34.76
C LEU A 48 -25.02 14.63 -35.00
N PRO A 49 -25.83 13.56 -34.82
CA PRO A 49 -27.28 13.67 -35.00
C PRO A 49 -28.00 14.38 -33.85
N VAL A 50 -27.44 14.41 -32.63
CA VAL A 50 -28.03 15.11 -31.48
C VAL A 50 -27.90 16.63 -31.65
N ILE A 51 -26.75 17.11 -32.13
CA ILE A 51 -26.53 18.54 -32.43
C ILE A 51 -27.38 19.00 -33.62
N ALA A 52 -27.61 18.12 -34.61
CA ALA A 52 -28.42 18.44 -35.79
C ALA A 52 -29.92 18.61 -35.49
N GLN A 53 -30.44 18.05 -34.39
CA GLN A 53 -31.86 18.14 -34.03
C GLN A 53 -32.23 19.38 -33.21
N ASP A 54 -31.27 19.98 -32.48
CA ASP A 54 -31.54 21.10 -31.56
C ASP A 54 -31.24 22.50 -32.15
N LEU A 55 -30.59 22.57 -33.31
CA LEU A 55 -30.22 23.82 -33.99
C LEU A 55 -31.39 24.80 -34.25
N PRO A 56 -32.59 24.38 -34.71
CA PRO A 56 -33.65 25.35 -35.05
C PRO A 56 -34.40 25.93 -33.83
N LYS A 57 -34.15 25.43 -32.60
CA LYS A 57 -34.78 25.95 -31.37
C LYS A 57 -33.93 26.99 -30.63
N ALA A 58 -32.60 26.91 -30.72
CA ALA A 58 -31.70 27.80 -30.00
C ALA A 58 -31.57 29.21 -30.62
N GLU A 59 -31.93 29.39 -31.89
CA GLU A 59 -31.81 30.67 -32.61
C GLU A 59 -32.76 31.77 -32.10
N LYS A 60 -33.83 31.40 -31.37
CA LYS A 60 -34.91 32.35 -31.04
C LYS A 60 -34.82 32.99 -29.65
N GLU A 61 -33.91 32.57 -28.77
CA GLU A 61 -34.02 32.92 -27.34
C GLU A 61 -32.72 33.37 -26.66
N PHE A 62 -31.58 33.39 -27.36
CA PHE A 62 -30.28 33.77 -26.77
C PHE A 62 -29.64 34.98 -27.46
N ALA A 63 -29.19 35.95 -26.67
CA ALA A 63 -28.42 37.11 -27.12
C ALA A 63 -27.16 36.66 -27.88
N PRO A 64 -26.90 37.19 -29.11
CA PRO A 64 -25.91 36.64 -30.04
C PRO A 64 -24.47 36.68 -29.49
N ASP A 65 -24.16 37.63 -28.62
CA ASP A 65 -22.86 37.85 -28.00
C ASP A 65 -22.49 36.81 -26.92
N GLU A 66 -23.46 36.25 -26.22
CA GLU A 66 -23.23 35.19 -25.23
C GLU A 66 -23.17 33.78 -25.87
N LEU A 67 -23.94 33.58 -26.95
CA LEU A 67 -23.89 32.37 -27.77
C LEU A 67 -22.53 32.25 -28.50
N VAL A 68 -22.01 33.36 -29.06
CA VAL A 68 -20.70 33.36 -29.73
C VAL A 68 -19.56 33.06 -28.75
N ARG A 69 -19.61 33.57 -27.50
CA ARG A 69 -18.60 33.28 -26.48
C ARG A 69 -18.63 31.83 -25.96
N THR A 70 -19.81 31.21 -25.90
CA THR A 70 -19.95 29.82 -25.46
C THR A 70 -19.57 28.82 -26.55
N VAL A 71 -19.92 29.09 -27.81
CA VAL A 71 -19.51 28.30 -28.98
C VAL A 71 -17.99 28.38 -29.19
N THR A 72 -17.42 29.59 -29.21
CA THR A 72 -15.97 29.75 -29.39
C THR A 72 -15.16 29.08 -28.29
N ARG A 73 -15.60 29.15 -27.02
CA ARG A 73 -14.92 28.48 -25.88
C ARG A 73 -15.05 26.94 -25.94
N GLY A 74 -16.13 26.42 -26.53
CA GLY A 74 -16.31 24.99 -26.80
C GLY A 74 -15.36 24.45 -27.88
N ASP A 75 -15.11 25.23 -28.93
CA ASP A 75 -14.22 24.85 -30.03
C ASP A 75 -12.76 24.71 -29.59
N TRP A 76 -12.27 25.62 -28.73
CA TRP A 76 -10.92 25.54 -28.18
C TRP A 76 -10.71 24.33 -27.26
N ALA A 77 -11.76 23.84 -26.58
CA ALA A 77 -11.66 22.67 -25.70
C ALA A 77 -11.43 21.38 -26.49
N TRP A 78 -12.06 21.23 -27.65
CA TRP A 78 -11.84 20.09 -28.55
C TRP A 78 -10.45 20.13 -29.17
N VAL A 79 -9.99 21.31 -29.59
CA VAL A 79 -8.62 21.49 -30.08
C VAL A 79 -7.62 21.11 -29.00
N ALA A 80 -7.76 21.63 -27.78
CA ALA A 80 -6.90 21.29 -26.65
C ALA A 80 -6.91 19.79 -26.33
N MET A 81 -8.07 19.12 -26.37
CA MET A 81 -8.18 17.68 -26.15
C MET A 81 -7.41 16.87 -27.21
N VAL A 82 -7.61 17.19 -28.50
CA VAL A 82 -6.93 16.50 -29.60
C VAL A 82 -5.43 16.74 -29.55
N THR A 83 -4.99 17.96 -29.23
CA THR A 83 -3.58 18.29 -29.05
C THR A 83 -2.96 17.53 -27.87
N LEU A 84 -3.64 17.47 -26.71
CA LEU A 84 -3.15 16.74 -25.53
C LEU A 84 -3.06 15.23 -25.78
N LEU A 85 -4.05 14.63 -26.44
CA LEU A 85 -4.02 13.22 -26.83
C LEU A 85 -2.90 12.94 -27.84
N GLY A 86 -2.69 13.85 -28.80
CA GLY A 86 -1.60 13.77 -29.76
C GLY A 86 -0.23 13.82 -29.08
N VAL A 87 -0.02 14.76 -28.17
CA VAL A 87 1.22 14.90 -27.38
C VAL A 87 1.44 13.64 -26.53
N ALA A 88 0.42 13.15 -25.81
CA ALA A 88 0.53 11.95 -24.98
C ALA A 88 0.88 10.69 -25.81
N LEU A 89 0.32 10.55 -27.02
CA LEU A 89 0.66 9.46 -27.94
C LEU A 89 2.10 9.54 -28.43
N VAL A 90 2.58 10.74 -28.77
CA VAL A 90 3.97 10.97 -29.18
C VAL A 90 4.92 10.62 -28.04
N VAL A 91 4.65 11.10 -26.82
CA VAL A 91 5.44 10.79 -25.62
C VAL A 91 5.43 9.30 -25.33
N HIS A 92 4.29 8.61 -25.41
CA HIS A 92 4.18 7.17 -25.22
C HIS A 92 5.07 6.38 -26.20
N PHE A 93 5.06 6.76 -27.48
CA PHE A 93 5.88 6.13 -28.50
C PHE A 93 7.37 6.44 -28.31
N LEU A 94 7.70 7.69 -27.97
CA LEU A 94 9.06 8.14 -27.72
C LEU A 94 9.66 7.40 -26.52
N MET A 95 8.94 7.26 -25.40
CA MET A 95 9.38 6.48 -24.24
C MET A 95 9.70 5.03 -24.59
N ARG A 96 8.88 4.38 -25.44
CA ARG A 96 9.16 3.02 -25.91
C ARG A 96 10.39 2.95 -26.80
N LYS A 97 10.56 3.91 -27.71
CA LYS A 97 11.65 3.94 -28.69
C LYS A 97 12.99 4.29 -28.03
N VAL A 98 13.02 5.34 -27.22
CA VAL A 98 14.20 5.81 -26.47
C VAL A 98 14.59 4.79 -25.40
N GLY A 99 13.62 4.26 -24.65
CA GLY A 99 13.90 3.27 -23.62
C GLY A 99 14.57 2.00 -24.16
N ARG A 100 14.12 1.51 -25.33
CA ARG A 100 14.68 0.30 -25.95
C ARG A 100 15.99 0.54 -26.70
N ARG A 101 16.18 1.72 -27.31
CA ARG A 101 17.35 2.02 -28.15
C ARG A 101 18.52 2.66 -27.41
N LEU A 102 18.25 3.50 -26.41
CA LEU A 102 19.28 4.28 -25.70
C LEU A 102 19.49 3.75 -24.27
N VAL A 103 18.42 3.61 -23.49
CA VAL A 103 18.53 3.33 -22.05
C VAL A 103 18.96 1.89 -21.79
N MET A 104 18.33 0.91 -22.45
CA MET A 104 18.64 -0.51 -22.23
C MET A 104 20.10 -0.90 -22.52
N PRO A 105 20.74 -0.51 -23.64
CA PRO A 105 22.15 -0.87 -23.89
C PRO A 105 23.11 -0.23 -22.89
N ILE A 106 22.83 1.00 -22.46
CA ILE A 106 23.62 1.68 -21.42
C ILE A 106 23.44 0.95 -20.08
N LEU A 107 22.21 0.69 -19.67
CA LEU A 107 21.89 0.02 -18.42
C LEU A 107 22.54 -1.37 -18.32
N LYS A 108 22.50 -2.16 -19.40
CA LYS A 108 23.18 -3.47 -19.47
C LYS A 108 24.70 -3.37 -19.37
N ARG A 109 25.30 -2.28 -19.86
CA ARG A 109 26.74 -2.03 -19.75
C ARG A 109 27.16 -1.63 -18.33
N TRP A 110 26.34 -0.87 -17.63
CA TRP A 110 26.60 -0.42 -16.25
C TRP A 110 26.37 -1.51 -15.22
N LEU A 111 25.33 -2.32 -15.40
CA LEU A 111 25.03 -3.40 -14.46
C LEU A 111 25.98 -4.58 -14.61
N ALA A 112 26.76 -4.68 -15.71
CA ALA A 112 27.65 -5.80 -16.02
C ALA A 112 28.48 -6.19 -14.80
N PRO A 113 28.47 -7.47 -14.36
CA PRO A 113 29.27 -7.86 -13.20
C PRO A 113 30.75 -7.70 -13.55
N PRO A 114 31.62 -7.37 -12.57
CA PRO A 114 33.05 -7.40 -12.80
C PRO A 114 33.46 -8.82 -13.22
N PRO A 115 34.48 -8.96 -14.10
CA PRO A 115 34.91 -10.27 -14.56
C PRO A 115 35.33 -11.13 -13.36
N SER A 116 34.63 -12.25 -13.15
CA SER A 116 34.92 -13.21 -12.08
C SER A 116 36.17 -14.02 -12.43
N ALA A 117 37.14 -14.07 -11.53
CA ALA A 117 38.40 -14.80 -11.72
C ALA A 117 38.22 -16.33 -11.86
N THR A 118 37.06 -16.88 -11.48
CA THR A 118 36.79 -18.33 -11.43
C THR A 118 36.08 -18.90 -12.65
N GLY A 119 35.84 -18.11 -13.71
CA GLY A 119 35.22 -18.61 -14.96
C GLY A 119 33.78 -19.11 -14.82
N GLU A 120 33.13 -18.88 -13.67
CA GLU A 120 31.75 -19.28 -13.43
C GLU A 120 30.78 -18.47 -14.30
N THR A 121 29.90 -19.16 -15.01
CA THR A 121 28.88 -18.49 -15.84
C THR A 121 27.95 -17.64 -14.98
N PRO A 122 27.66 -16.38 -15.35
CA PRO A 122 26.80 -15.51 -14.54
C PRO A 122 25.42 -16.14 -14.37
N THR A 123 24.93 -16.13 -13.13
CA THR A 123 23.65 -16.77 -12.75
C THR A 123 22.46 -16.26 -13.58
N VAL A 124 21.52 -17.15 -13.90
CA VAL A 124 20.31 -16.86 -14.71
C VAL A 124 19.52 -15.65 -14.19
N PHE A 125 19.55 -15.42 -12.87
CA PHE A 125 18.90 -14.30 -12.20
C PHE A 125 19.42 -12.94 -12.69
N TYR A 126 20.72 -12.81 -12.91
CA TYR A 126 21.37 -11.58 -13.36
C TYR A 126 21.02 -11.22 -14.82
N ARG A 127 20.78 -12.22 -15.67
CA ARG A 127 20.46 -12.02 -17.09
C ARG A 127 19.01 -11.59 -17.35
N ARG A 128 18.07 -12.01 -16.50
CA ARG A 128 16.62 -11.89 -16.74
C ARG A 128 15.93 -10.74 -15.99
N THR A 129 16.48 -10.33 -14.84
CA THR A 129 15.90 -9.29 -13.98
C THR A 129 15.93 -7.86 -14.57
N PRO A 130 16.96 -7.40 -15.31
CA PRO A 130 17.02 -6.00 -15.77
C PRO A 130 15.93 -5.68 -16.80
N ASP A 131 15.63 -6.62 -17.70
CA ASP A 131 14.61 -6.44 -18.73
C ASP A 131 13.20 -6.38 -18.11
N ALA A 132 12.92 -7.22 -17.10
CA ALA A 132 11.62 -7.25 -16.42
C ALA A 132 11.35 -5.99 -15.59
N VAL A 133 12.34 -5.56 -14.79
CA VAL A 133 12.24 -4.35 -13.95
C VAL A 133 12.05 -3.12 -14.84
N PHE A 134 12.82 -3.00 -15.92
CA PHE A 134 12.70 -1.88 -16.84
C PHE A 134 11.31 -1.81 -17.52
N GLN A 135 10.73 -2.95 -17.88
CA GLN A 135 9.38 -3.00 -18.46
C GLN A 135 8.30 -2.61 -17.45
N LEU A 136 8.44 -3.03 -16.18
CA LEU A 136 7.52 -2.62 -15.11
C LEU A 136 7.57 -1.12 -14.86
N VAL A 137 8.77 -0.54 -14.81
CA VAL A 137 8.96 0.91 -14.65
C VAL A 137 8.34 1.68 -15.82
N LEU A 138 8.60 1.25 -17.07
CA LEU A 138 7.98 1.86 -18.25
C LEU A 138 6.46 1.70 -18.28
N ALA A 139 5.93 0.57 -17.81
CA ALA A 139 4.49 0.35 -17.70
C ALA A 139 3.87 1.33 -16.70
N GLY A 140 4.45 1.48 -15.51
CA GLY A 140 4.01 2.45 -14.51
C GLY A 140 4.05 3.89 -15.02
N ALA A 141 5.14 4.30 -15.67
CA ALA A 141 5.27 5.64 -16.23
C ALA A 141 4.24 5.93 -17.33
N ARG A 142 3.85 4.93 -18.14
CA ARG A 142 2.77 5.07 -19.12
C ARG A 142 1.41 5.20 -18.47
N ILE A 143 1.14 4.42 -17.43
CA ILE A 143 -0.11 4.50 -16.68
C ILE A 143 -0.27 5.91 -16.11
N LEU A 144 0.79 6.44 -15.48
CA LEU A 144 0.81 7.82 -14.96
C LEU A 144 0.60 8.87 -16.06
N LEU A 145 1.25 8.73 -17.22
CA LEU A 145 1.07 9.62 -18.36
C LEU A 145 -0.40 9.67 -18.81
N TRP A 146 -1.04 8.51 -18.97
CA TRP A 146 -2.43 8.43 -19.40
C TRP A 146 -3.41 8.93 -18.33
N LEU A 147 -3.18 8.61 -17.06
CA LEU A 147 -3.97 9.14 -15.94
C LEU A 147 -3.88 10.68 -15.88
N GLY A 148 -2.68 11.24 -16.02
CA GLY A 148 -2.48 12.69 -16.08
C GLY A 148 -3.15 13.33 -17.29
N THR A 149 -3.07 12.70 -18.46
CA THR A 149 -3.71 13.20 -19.70
C THR A 149 -5.24 13.21 -19.56
N ILE A 150 -5.83 12.14 -19.01
CA ILE A 150 -7.27 12.07 -18.73
C ILE A 150 -7.68 13.14 -17.71
N PHE A 151 -6.89 13.33 -16.65
CA PHE A 151 -7.13 14.37 -15.67
C PHE A 151 -7.10 15.77 -16.29
N LEU A 152 -6.12 16.07 -17.14
CA LEU A 152 -6.04 17.35 -17.86
C LEU A 152 -7.22 17.55 -18.81
N ILE A 153 -7.59 16.53 -19.60
CA ILE A 153 -8.74 16.60 -20.51
C ILE A 153 -10.04 16.87 -19.73
N THR A 154 -10.24 16.22 -18.59
CA THR A 154 -11.44 16.45 -17.75
C THR A 154 -11.49 17.86 -17.15
N GLN A 155 -10.39 18.62 -17.14
CA GLN A 155 -10.42 20.03 -16.74
C GLN A 155 -11.00 20.95 -17.83
N PHE A 156 -10.85 20.63 -19.12
CA PHE A 156 -11.32 21.49 -20.22
C PHE A 156 -12.84 21.44 -20.44
N PHE A 157 -13.48 20.32 -20.07
CA PHE A 157 -14.94 20.17 -20.21
C PHE A 157 -15.66 20.52 -18.89
N PRO A 158 -16.48 21.59 -18.84
CA PRO A 158 -17.15 22.01 -17.60
C PRO A 158 -18.09 20.94 -17.06
N VAL A 159 -18.83 20.24 -17.94
CA VAL A 159 -19.71 19.12 -17.56
C VAL A 159 -18.90 17.97 -16.98
N ALA A 160 -17.79 17.58 -17.63
CA ALA A 160 -16.92 16.53 -17.11
C ALA A 160 -16.27 16.90 -15.76
N ARG A 161 -15.94 18.19 -15.55
CA ARG A 161 -15.42 18.71 -14.28
C ARG A 161 -16.44 18.57 -13.16
N VAL A 162 -17.70 18.94 -13.39
CA VAL A 162 -18.78 18.81 -12.40
C VAL A 162 -19.06 17.34 -12.09
N TRP A 163 -19.16 16.48 -13.10
CA TRP A 163 -19.35 15.04 -12.89
C TRP A 163 -18.17 14.39 -12.17
N ARG A 164 -16.93 14.72 -12.55
CA ARG A 164 -15.73 14.24 -11.86
C ARG A 164 -15.73 14.66 -10.39
N ASN A 165 -15.98 15.92 -10.10
CA ASN A 165 -16.01 16.41 -8.73
C ASN A 165 -17.16 15.76 -7.94
N ARG A 166 -18.34 15.57 -8.53
CA ARG A 166 -19.46 14.85 -7.89
C ARG A 166 -19.11 13.39 -7.60
N ILE A 167 -18.47 12.68 -8.53
CA ILE A 167 -18.04 11.29 -8.32
C ILE A 167 -16.97 11.22 -7.22
N ILE A 168 -15.97 12.12 -7.26
CA ILE A 168 -14.92 12.18 -6.23
C ILE A 168 -15.54 12.46 -4.85
N LEU A 169 -16.45 13.43 -4.76
CA LEU A 169 -17.14 13.76 -3.52
C LEU A 169 -18.03 12.60 -3.04
N ALA A 170 -18.80 11.97 -3.93
CA ALA A 170 -19.63 10.81 -3.58
C ALA A 170 -18.80 9.61 -3.09
N VAL A 171 -17.64 9.37 -3.70
CA VAL A 171 -16.69 8.35 -3.24
C VAL A 171 -16.14 8.73 -1.86
N ILE A 172 -15.64 9.96 -1.68
CA ILE A 172 -15.12 10.42 -0.39
C ILE A 172 -16.19 10.33 0.70
N GLU A 173 -17.40 10.83 0.45
CA GLU A 173 -18.51 10.73 1.39
C GLU A 173 -18.86 9.28 1.73
N SER A 174 -18.76 8.37 0.76
CA SER A 174 -18.98 6.93 1.01
C SER A 174 -17.91 6.34 1.94
N PHE A 175 -16.67 6.83 1.88
CA PHE A 175 -15.57 6.37 2.75
C PHE A 175 -15.54 7.07 4.12
N THR A 176 -16.00 8.33 4.19
CA THR A 176 -16.02 9.15 5.40
C THR A 176 -17.37 9.05 6.15
N ALA A 177 -18.38 8.40 5.58
CA ALA A 177 -19.64 8.12 6.26
C ALA A 177 -19.44 7.17 7.45
N LYS A 178 -19.90 7.60 8.63
CA LYS A 178 -19.85 6.83 9.88
C LYS A 178 -20.94 5.76 9.91
N VAL A 179 -20.75 4.70 9.15
CA VAL A 179 -21.77 3.65 8.94
C VAL A 179 -21.62 2.49 9.93
N ILE A 180 -20.40 2.18 10.39
CA ILE A 180 -20.12 0.96 11.17
C ILE A 180 -20.30 1.22 12.67
N PRO A 181 -21.30 0.61 13.35
CA PRO A 181 -21.43 0.74 14.80
C PRO A 181 -20.43 -0.18 15.52
N LEU A 182 -19.63 0.37 16.43
CA LEU A 182 -18.77 -0.36 17.37
C LEU A 182 -19.01 0.22 18.77
N GLY A 183 -19.59 -0.59 19.65
CA GLY A 183 -20.03 -0.15 20.97
C GLY A 183 -21.07 0.98 20.85
N ASN A 184 -20.75 2.13 21.44
CA ASN A 184 -21.62 3.32 21.43
C ASN A 184 -21.21 4.36 20.38
N THR A 185 -20.21 4.06 19.55
CA THR A 185 -19.60 4.98 18.58
C THR A 185 -19.75 4.45 17.15
N ARG A 186 -19.87 5.35 16.17
CA ARG A 186 -19.93 4.99 14.75
C ARG A 186 -18.60 5.36 14.09
N TYR A 187 -18.03 4.42 13.35
CA TYR A 187 -16.77 4.57 12.63
C TYR A 187 -16.96 4.56 11.13
N SER A 188 -16.11 5.30 10.46
CA SER A 188 -16.02 5.38 9.01
C SER A 188 -15.03 4.34 8.44
N LEU A 189 -15.01 4.16 7.11
CA LEU A 189 -14.02 3.27 6.47
C LEU A 189 -12.59 3.82 6.63
N GLU A 190 -12.43 5.14 6.59
CA GLU A 190 -11.15 5.81 6.88
C GLU A 190 -10.62 5.47 8.27
N ASP A 191 -11.51 5.42 9.25
CA ASP A 191 -11.20 5.09 10.63
C ASP A 191 -10.70 3.63 10.70
N MET A 192 -11.40 2.68 10.08
CA MET A 192 -10.95 1.28 10.05
C MET A 192 -9.56 1.12 9.40
N ILE A 193 -9.28 1.86 8.32
CA ILE A 193 -7.96 1.86 7.69
C ILE A 193 -6.91 2.44 8.65
N ALA A 194 -7.22 3.56 9.31
CA ALA A 194 -6.33 4.17 10.31
C ALA A 194 -6.03 3.21 11.46
N LEU A 195 -7.04 2.51 11.98
CA LEU A 195 -6.88 1.48 13.00
C LEU A 195 -5.91 0.39 12.55
N VAL A 196 -6.10 -0.17 11.35
CA VAL A 196 -5.21 -1.20 10.79
C VAL A 196 -3.78 -0.70 10.65
N LEU A 197 -3.59 0.53 10.16
CA LEU A 197 -2.27 1.15 10.02
C LEU A 197 -1.59 1.36 11.37
N VAL A 198 -2.33 1.82 12.39
CA VAL A 198 -1.81 2.00 13.74
C VAL A 198 -1.44 0.66 14.37
N VAL A 199 -2.26 -0.38 14.22
CA VAL A 199 -1.95 -1.74 14.69
C VAL A 199 -0.69 -2.29 14.01
N LEU A 200 -0.56 -2.14 12.69
CA LEU A 200 0.64 -2.52 11.96
C LEU A 200 1.86 -1.73 12.43
N GLY A 201 1.72 -0.41 12.60
CA GLY A 201 2.76 0.46 13.14
C GLY A 201 3.22 0.02 14.52
N MET A 202 2.30 -0.34 15.41
CA MET A 202 2.57 -0.87 16.75
C MET A 202 3.33 -2.21 16.70
N ILE A 203 2.94 -3.13 15.82
CA ILE A 203 3.62 -4.42 15.62
C ILE A 203 5.07 -4.21 15.15
N ILE A 204 5.27 -3.30 14.19
CA ILE A 204 6.60 -2.99 13.68
C ILE A 204 7.43 -2.28 14.76
N ALA A 205 6.86 -1.29 15.45
CA ALA A 205 7.53 -0.53 16.50
C ALA A 205 7.97 -1.43 17.67
N SER A 206 7.07 -2.29 18.17
CA SER A 206 7.40 -3.25 19.24
C SER A 206 8.55 -4.18 18.86
N LYS A 207 8.59 -4.65 17.60
CA LYS A 207 9.70 -5.45 17.08
C LYS A 207 11.00 -4.65 17.06
N ILE A 208 10.99 -3.44 16.52
CA ILE A 208 12.18 -2.57 16.45
C ILE A 208 12.70 -2.28 17.86
N ILE A 209 11.83 -1.92 18.80
CA ILE A 209 12.21 -1.62 20.19
C ILE A 209 12.83 -2.86 20.84
N ALA A 210 12.21 -4.04 20.69
CA ALA A 210 12.73 -5.28 21.26
C ALA A 210 14.09 -5.68 20.66
N ASP A 211 14.25 -5.56 19.34
CA ASP A 211 15.49 -5.87 18.64
C ASP A 211 16.61 -4.88 19.02
N LEU A 212 16.29 -3.60 19.19
CA LEU A 212 17.24 -2.59 19.69
C LEU A 212 17.66 -2.87 21.13
N PHE A 213 16.70 -3.19 22.00
CA PHE A 213 16.98 -3.55 23.40
C PHE A 213 17.92 -4.77 23.47
N LYS A 214 17.62 -5.79 22.65
CA LYS A 214 18.44 -7.00 22.48
C LYS A 214 19.86 -6.68 21.99
N ALA A 215 19.99 -5.79 21.00
CA ALA A 215 21.26 -5.47 20.37
C ALA A 215 22.14 -4.53 21.21
N ARG A 216 21.55 -3.61 21.98
CA ARG A 216 22.27 -2.58 22.74
C ARG A 216 22.50 -2.93 24.21
N ILE A 217 21.49 -3.46 24.90
CA ILE A 217 21.54 -3.62 26.35
C ILE A 217 21.93 -5.06 26.70
N LEU A 218 21.28 -6.04 26.09
CA LEU A 218 21.53 -7.45 26.42
C LEU A 218 22.85 -7.98 25.85
N SER A 219 23.38 -7.35 24.80
CA SER A 219 24.71 -7.65 24.26
C SER A 219 25.82 -7.22 25.23
N LEU A 220 25.68 -6.04 25.84
CA LEU A 220 26.62 -5.52 26.83
C LEU A 220 26.60 -6.31 28.13
N ALA A 221 25.42 -6.82 28.52
CA ALA A 221 25.25 -7.60 29.75
C ALA A 221 25.84 -9.03 29.70
N ARG A 222 26.54 -9.43 28.62
CA ARG A 222 27.11 -10.79 28.40
C ARG A 222 26.11 -11.95 28.65
N ILE A 223 24.82 -11.68 28.50
CA ILE A 223 23.76 -12.69 28.64
C ILE A 223 23.87 -13.70 27.48
N ASN A 224 23.67 -14.98 27.81
CA ASN A 224 23.68 -16.07 26.83
C ASN A 224 22.65 -15.83 25.70
N ARG A 225 22.89 -16.43 24.52
CA ARG A 225 22.06 -16.18 23.34
C ARG A 225 20.60 -16.58 23.53
N GLY A 226 20.35 -17.68 24.26
CA GLY A 226 19.01 -18.21 24.51
C GLY A 226 18.16 -17.29 25.39
N ALA A 227 18.67 -16.87 26.55
CA ALA A 227 17.97 -15.95 27.45
C ALA A 227 17.77 -14.59 26.79
N ARG A 228 18.74 -14.14 25.97
CA ARG A 228 18.60 -12.90 25.21
C ARG A 228 17.42 -12.93 24.23
N GLU A 229 17.22 -14.06 23.54
CA GLU A 229 16.06 -14.24 22.66
C GLU A 229 14.76 -14.25 23.45
N ALA A 230 14.72 -15.03 24.54
CA ALA A 230 13.54 -15.14 25.38
C ALA A 230 13.09 -13.78 25.94
N ILE A 231 14.02 -12.98 26.47
CA ILE A 231 13.72 -11.65 27.00
C ILE A 231 13.19 -10.72 25.91
N ALA A 232 13.77 -10.75 24.69
CA ALA A 232 13.30 -9.92 23.59
C ALA A 232 11.87 -10.30 23.15
N VAL A 233 11.55 -11.59 23.11
CA VAL A 233 10.20 -12.08 22.80
C VAL A 233 9.20 -11.67 23.87
N ILE A 234 9.56 -11.82 25.16
CA ILE A 234 8.72 -11.39 26.29
C ILE A 234 8.47 -9.88 26.21
N LEU A 235 9.52 -9.08 26.04
CA LEU A 235 9.41 -7.63 25.92
C LEU A 235 8.49 -7.22 24.77
N ARG A 236 8.62 -7.87 23.60
CA ARG A 236 7.74 -7.61 22.45
C ARG A 236 6.28 -7.87 22.78
N TYR A 237 5.95 -8.99 23.43
CA TYR A 237 4.57 -9.29 23.80
C TYR A 237 4.03 -8.35 24.86
N VAL A 238 4.84 -7.95 25.83
CA VAL A 238 4.45 -6.94 26.84
C VAL A 238 4.14 -5.59 26.17
N LEU A 239 5.00 -5.14 25.24
CA LEU A 239 4.76 -3.90 24.49
C LEU A 239 3.48 -3.96 23.64
N LEU A 240 3.24 -5.10 22.98
CA LEU A 240 2.00 -5.32 22.22
C LEU A 240 0.76 -5.31 23.12
N LEU A 241 0.86 -5.95 24.29
CA LEU A 241 -0.22 -5.99 25.27
C LEU A 241 -0.55 -4.58 25.76
N ILE A 242 0.46 -3.81 26.18
CA ILE A 242 0.29 -2.41 26.61
C ILE A 242 -0.33 -1.57 25.49
N GLY A 243 0.20 -1.69 24.28
CA GLY A 243 -0.32 -0.96 23.12
C GLY A 243 -1.78 -1.31 22.83
N LEU A 244 -2.17 -2.57 22.98
CA LEU A 244 -3.56 -3.01 22.86
C LEU A 244 -4.48 -2.39 23.92
N PHE A 245 -4.05 -2.39 25.19
CA PHE A 245 -4.79 -1.77 26.30
C PHE A 245 -4.94 -0.24 26.16
N VAL A 246 -4.01 0.41 25.46
CA VAL A 246 -4.08 1.85 25.16
C VAL A 246 -4.94 2.11 23.91
N LEU A 247 -4.83 1.28 22.88
CA LEU A 247 -5.48 1.51 21.59
C LEU A 247 -6.99 1.22 21.64
N LEU A 248 -7.41 0.12 22.26
CA LEU A 248 -8.81 -0.31 22.28
C LEU A 248 -9.78 0.73 22.90
N PRO A 249 -9.49 1.37 24.06
CA PRO A 249 -10.39 2.36 24.66
C PRO A 249 -10.52 3.63 23.83
N VAL A 250 -9.44 4.04 23.16
CA VAL A 250 -9.45 5.18 22.23
C VAL A 250 -10.44 4.95 21.09
N TRP A 251 -10.63 3.69 20.70
CA TRP A 251 -11.61 3.22 19.71
C TRP A 251 -12.95 2.80 20.32
N GLY A 252 -13.27 3.28 21.52
CA GLY A 252 -14.58 3.08 22.15
C GLY A 252 -14.88 1.64 22.56
N VAL A 253 -13.86 0.76 22.59
CA VAL A 253 -14.01 -0.61 23.07
C VAL A 253 -13.88 -0.61 24.59
N ASP A 254 -14.91 -1.10 25.28
CA ASP A 254 -14.86 -1.30 26.73
C ASP A 254 -13.94 -2.48 27.08
N LEU A 255 -12.93 -2.20 27.89
CA LEU A 255 -11.96 -3.18 28.36
C LEU A 255 -12.30 -3.81 29.71
N SER A 256 -13.44 -3.46 30.32
CA SER A 256 -13.81 -3.96 31.65
C SER A 256 -13.77 -5.49 31.74
N SER A 257 -14.35 -6.18 30.74
CA SER A 257 -14.31 -7.66 30.67
C SER A 257 -12.90 -8.21 30.43
N PHE A 258 -12.09 -7.54 29.63
CA PHE A 258 -10.70 -7.93 29.39
C PHE A 258 -9.83 -7.72 30.63
N ALA A 259 -10.08 -6.69 31.43
CA ALA A 259 -9.38 -6.43 32.67
C ALA A 259 -9.64 -7.52 33.71
N ILE A 260 -10.88 -8.03 33.79
CA ILE A 260 -11.22 -9.18 34.66
C ILE A 260 -10.50 -10.44 34.19
N LEU A 261 -10.46 -10.71 32.89
CA LEU A 261 -9.71 -11.86 32.37
C LEU A 261 -8.21 -11.71 32.60
N ALA A 262 -7.67 -10.52 32.39
CA ALA A 262 -6.25 -10.23 32.61
C ALA A 262 -5.88 -10.33 34.09
N SER A 263 -6.75 -9.95 35.01
CA SER A 263 -6.51 -10.10 36.45
C SER A 263 -6.50 -11.57 36.86
N ALA A 264 -7.47 -12.36 36.40
CA ALA A 264 -7.51 -13.80 36.64
C ALA A 264 -6.28 -14.52 36.07
N LEU A 265 -5.90 -14.21 34.83
CA LEU A 265 -4.69 -14.73 34.20
C LEU A 265 -3.42 -14.30 34.94
N GLY A 266 -3.34 -13.03 35.35
CA GLY A 266 -2.21 -12.48 36.09
C GLY A 266 -2.02 -13.18 37.44
N VAL A 267 -3.11 -13.43 38.16
CA VAL A 267 -3.10 -14.22 39.41
C VAL A 267 -2.62 -15.65 39.14
N GLY A 268 -3.13 -16.31 38.08
CA GLY A 268 -2.71 -17.66 37.70
C GLY A 268 -1.21 -17.75 37.36
N ILE A 269 -0.68 -16.79 36.60
CA ILE A 269 0.75 -16.68 36.28
C ILE A 269 1.56 -16.44 37.56
N GLY A 270 1.06 -15.59 38.46
CA GLY A 270 1.70 -15.31 39.75
C GLY A 270 1.84 -16.56 40.62
N PHE A 271 0.78 -17.36 40.73
CA PHE A 271 0.84 -18.65 41.43
C PHE A 271 1.82 -19.62 40.76
N GLY A 272 1.84 -19.69 39.42
CA GLY A 272 2.80 -20.53 38.69
C GLY A 272 4.27 -20.11 38.85
N PHE A 273 4.53 -18.82 39.13
CA PHE A 273 5.88 -18.27 39.31
C PHE A 273 6.33 -18.16 40.77
N GLN A 274 5.46 -18.55 41.72
CA GLN A 274 5.65 -18.31 43.16
C GLN A 274 6.99 -18.86 43.69
N ASP A 275 7.34 -20.10 43.35
CA ASP A 275 8.58 -20.72 43.83
C ASP A 275 9.83 -20.02 43.28
N ILE A 276 9.78 -19.53 42.05
CA ILE A 276 10.88 -18.79 41.45
C ILE A 276 11.05 -17.46 42.17
N ALA A 277 9.94 -16.76 42.44
CA ALA A 277 9.95 -15.51 43.19
C ALA A 277 10.46 -15.71 44.64
N LYS A 278 10.05 -16.78 45.32
CA LYS A 278 10.52 -17.12 46.67
C LYS A 278 12.03 -17.36 46.70
N ASN A 279 12.54 -18.21 45.80
CA ASN A 279 13.98 -18.51 45.73
C ASN A 279 14.79 -17.25 45.36
N PHE A 280 14.27 -16.41 44.47
CA PHE A 280 14.90 -15.15 44.10
C PHE A 280 14.96 -14.16 45.26
N GLY A 281 13.85 -14.02 46.00
CA GLY A 281 13.78 -13.19 47.20
C GLY A 281 14.77 -13.65 48.26
N SER A 282 14.82 -14.95 48.55
CA SER A 282 15.83 -15.51 49.47
C SER A 282 17.25 -15.20 49.04
N GLY A 283 17.56 -15.31 47.73
CA GLY A 283 18.87 -14.96 47.19
C GLY A 283 19.23 -13.48 47.42
N ILE A 284 18.29 -12.55 47.21
CA ILE A 284 18.51 -11.12 47.49
C ILE A 284 18.77 -10.87 48.98
N VAL A 285 17.94 -11.46 49.85
CA VAL A 285 18.07 -11.32 51.31
C VAL A 285 19.44 -11.82 51.77
N LEU A 286 19.89 -12.98 51.29
CA LEU A 286 21.22 -13.51 51.61
C LEU A 286 22.36 -12.59 51.17
N VAL A 287 22.26 -11.97 49.99
CA VAL A 287 23.29 -11.05 49.50
C VAL A 287 23.29 -9.72 50.26
N PHE A 288 22.12 -9.25 50.69
CA PHE A 288 21.96 -7.96 51.36
C PHE A 288 22.27 -8.05 52.86
N GLU A 289 21.68 -9.01 53.58
CA GLU A 289 21.88 -9.21 55.01
C GLU A 289 23.19 -9.95 55.33
N ARG A 290 23.77 -10.65 54.34
CA ARG A 290 25.02 -11.41 54.45
C ARG A 290 25.11 -12.34 55.68
N PRO A 291 24.09 -13.17 55.99
CA PRO A 291 24.17 -14.14 57.09
C PRO A 291 25.18 -15.26 56.82
N ILE A 292 25.52 -15.50 55.55
CA ILE A 292 26.56 -16.42 55.07
C ILE A 292 27.31 -15.75 53.92
N GLN A 293 28.62 -16.00 53.82
CA GLN A 293 29.51 -15.42 52.82
C GLN A 293 30.20 -16.50 51.99
N VAL A 294 30.70 -16.11 50.82
CA VAL A 294 31.51 -16.99 49.97
C VAL A 294 32.81 -17.30 50.72
N GLY A 295 33.11 -18.58 50.89
CA GLY A 295 34.23 -19.07 51.69
C GLY A 295 33.84 -19.60 53.08
N ASP A 296 32.61 -19.38 53.54
CA ASP A 296 32.15 -19.93 54.81
C ASP A 296 31.96 -21.45 54.71
N PHE A 297 32.37 -22.16 55.77
CA PHE A 297 32.07 -23.57 55.96
C PHE A 297 30.72 -23.69 56.65
N VAL A 298 29.75 -24.32 55.99
CA VAL A 298 28.35 -24.35 56.43
C VAL A 298 27.77 -25.75 56.30
N GLU A 299 26.76 -26.02 57.12
CA GLU A 299 25.91 -27.22 57.06
C GLU A 299 24.51 -26.80 56.63
N VAL A 300 24.02 -27.37 55.53
CA VAL A 300 22.68 -27.09 54.98
C VAL A 300 21.98 -28.41 54.71
N GLY A 301 21.08 -28.80 55.63
CA GLY A 301 20.43 -30.11 55.56
C GLY A 301 21.44 -31.22 55.83
N GLU A 302 21.67 -32.10 54.85
CA GLU A 302 22.66 -33.19 54.95
C GLU A 302 24.00 -32.84 54.30
N PHE A 303 24.14 -31.65 53.71
CA PHE A 303 25.35 -31.23 53.00
C PHE A 303 26.26 -30.39 53.91
N LEU A 304 27.52 -30.81 54.03
CA LEU A 304 28.60 -30.11 54.72
C LEU A 304 29.66 -29.71 53.70
N GLY A 305 30.06 -28.43 53.69
CA GLY A 305 31.04 -27.96 52.72
C GLY A 305 31.26 -26.45 52.75
N ILE A 306 32.05 -25.96 51.79
CA ILE A 306 32.40 -24.54 51.67
C ILE A 306 31.54 -23.88 50.59
N ILE A 307 31.03 -22.67 50.86
CA ILE A 307 30.29 -21.88 49.88
C ILE A 307 31.23 -21.37 48.78
N GLU A 308 31.00 -21.81 47.54
CA GLU A 308 31.78 -21.38 46.37
C GLU A 308 31.15 -20.18 45.67
N ARG A 309 29.81 -20.12 45.60
CA ARG A 309 29.10 -19.00 44.97
C ARG A 309 27.67 -18.87 45.45
N ILE A 310 27.25 -17.64 45.76
CA ILE A 310 25.85 -17.30 46.01
C ILE A 310 25.24 -16.73 44.72
N GLY A 311 24.29 -17.44 44.14
CA GLY A 311 23.52 -17.01 42.98
C GLY A 311 22.14 -16.47 43.37
N ALA A 312 21.44 -15.86 42.43
CA ALA A 312 20.11 -15.28 42.69
C ALA A 312 19.04 -16.32 43.04
N ARG A 313 19.16 -17.57 42.58
CA ARG A 313 18.18 -18.65 42.85
C ARG A 313 18.77 -19.83 43.64
N SER A 314 20.10 -19.96 43.66
CA SER A 314 20.78 -21.10 44.26
C SER A 314 22.17 -20.72 44.74
N THR A 315 22.62 -21.43 45.78
CA THR A 315 23.98 -21.35 46.30
C THR A 315 24.72 -22.62 45.92
N LEU A 316 25.98 -22.48 45.52
CA LEU A 316 26.84 -23.59 45.10
C LEU A 316 27.80 -23.91 46.25
N ILE A 317 27.74 -25.15 46.73
CA ILE A 317 28.53 -25.65 47.86
C ILE A 317 29.48 -26.73 47.33
N ARG A 318 30.75 -26.65 47.73
CA ARG A 318 31.74 -27.71 47.49
C ARG A 318 31.84 -28.57 48.74
N THR A 319 31.39 -29.81 48.61
CA THR A 319 31.49 -30.88 49.63
C THR A 319 32.83 -31.58 49.55
#